data_AF-A0A7S1LVR1-F1
#
_entry.id   AF-A0A7S1LVR1-F1
#
_cell.length_a   1.000
_cell.length_b   1.000
_cell.length_c   1.000
_cell.angle_alpha   90.00
_cell.angle_beta   90.00
_cell.angle_gamma   90.00
#
_symmetry.space_group_name_H-M   'P 1'
#
loop_
_entity.id
_entity.type
_entity.pdbx_description
1 polymer ?
#
loop_
_entity_poly.entity_id
_entity_poly.type
_entity_poly.pdbx_seq_one_letter_code
_entity_poly.pdbx_strand_id
1 'polypeptide(L)'
;MQRVRAACVVAVGVRHLKVRQENFFRNEAVSHARRGSWAPQTTAKKQGAFVRFARSNFYDKEDTPADLEPFCEEQVEAHRNGYTPDVYIYKYTVTPTHFSLRP
;
A
#
# COMPACT_ATOMS: atom_id res chain seq x y z
N MET A 1 7.03 -53.92 38.04
CA MET A 1 6.82 -52.49 37.78
C MET A 1 7.86 -52.01 36.76
N GLN A 2 7.48 -51.83 35.50
CA GLN A 2 8.30 -51.13 34.51
C GLN A 2 7.36 -50.27 33.68
N ARG A 3 7.45 -48.95 33.85
CA ARG A 3 6.65 -47.98 33.11
C ARG A 3 7.27 -47.81 31.72
N VAL A 4 6.65 -48.40 30.70
CA VAL A 4 6.96 -48.14 29.30
C VAL A 4 6.43 -46.73 28.99
N ARG A 5 7.32 -45.75 28.92
CA ARG A 5 6.97 -44.41 28.42
C ARG A 5 7.01 -44.46 26.91
N ALA A 6 5.83 -44.48 26.29
CA ALA A 6 5.71 -44.24 24.85
C ALA A 6 6.20 -42.82 24.56
N ALA A 7 7.36 -42.71 23.91
CA ALA A 7 7.81 -41.45 23.34
C ALA A 7 6.90 -41.14 22.13
N CYS A 8 6.01 -40.16 22.29
CA CYS A 8 5.33 -39.54 21.16
C CYS A 8 6.40 -38.78 20.36
N VAL A 9 6.82 -39.35 19.23
CA VAL A 9 7.65 -38.64 18.25
C VAL A 9 6.74 -37.61 17.61
N VAL A 10 6.85 -36.36 18.05
CA VAL A 10 6.36 -35.23 17.25
C VAL A 10 7.22 -35.25 16.00
N ALA A 11 6.69 -35.80 14.90
CA ALA A 11 7.26 -35.67 13.58
C ALA A 11 7.16 -34.18 13.19
N VAL A 12 8.10 -33.38 13.71
CA VAL A 12 8.34 -32.03 13.24
C VAL A 12 8.90 -32.23 11.83
N GLY A 13 8.01 -32.23 10.83
CA GLY A 13 8.41 -32.22 9.43
C GLY A 13 9.40 -31.08 9.23
N VAL A 14 10.68 -31.42 9.10
CA VAL A 14 11.77 -30.46 8.91
C VAL A 14 11.55 -29.86 7.53
N ARG A 15 10.79 -28.78 7.46
CA ARG A 15 10.76 -27.94 6.27
C ARG A 15 12.15 -27.31 6.20
N HIS A 16 13.00 -27.78 5.30
CA HIS A 16 14.31 -27.17 5.01
C HIS A 16 14.10 -25.76 4.42
N LEU A 17 13.83 -24.78 5.27
CA LEU A 17 13.80 -23.38 4.89
C LEU A 17 15.25 -22.93 4.68
N LYS A 18 15.60 -22.61 3.43
CA LYS A 18 16.90 -22.05 3.06
C LYS A 18 16.89 -20.54 3.28
N VAL A 19 18.08 -19.97 3.49
CA VAL A 19 18.27 -18.51 3.49
C VAL A 19 17.82 -17.96 2.13
N ARG A 20 16.92 -16.96 2.15
CA ARG A 20 16.37 -16.31 0.95
C ARG A 20 16.84 -14.87 0.88
N GLN A 21 17.20 -14.42 -0.32
CA GLN A 21 17.65 -13.05 -0.53
C GLN A 21 16.58 -12.00 -0.19
N GLU A 22 15.32 -12.37 -0.37
CA GLU A 22 14.13 -11.57 -0.04
C GLU A 22 14.10 -11.13 1.43
N ASN A 23 14.72 -11.89 2.34
CA ASN A 23 14.74 -11.57 3.77
C ASN A 23 15.85 -10.58 4.17
N PHE A 24 16.80 -10.29 3.28
CA PHE A 24 17.89 -9.35 3.59
C PHE A 24 17.46 -7.89 3.47
N PHE A 25 16.58 -7.58 2.52
CA PHE A 25 16.19 -6.20 2.20
C PHE A 25 14.72 -5.98 2.55
N ARG A 26 14.45 -4.96 3.36
CA ARG A 26 13.08 -4.58 3.71
C ARG A 26 12.46 -3.75 2.59
N ASN A 27 11.25 -4.11 2.19
CA ASN A 27 10.43 -3.34 1.27
C ASN A 27 9.70 -2.21 2.01
N GLU A 28 9.31 -1.16 1.26
CA GLU A 28 8.50 -0.07 1.78
C GLU A 28 7.05 -0.52 2.01
N ALA A 29 6.45 -0.12 3.13
CA ALA A 29 5.08 -0.45 3.48
C ALA A 29 4.11 0.68 3.07
N VAL A 30 3.93 0.88 1.75
CA VAL A 30 3.00 1.89 1.21
C VAL A 30 1.63 1.27 0.94
N SER A 31 0.56 1.98 1.32
CA SER A 31 -0.80 1.57 1.00
C SER A 31 -1.07 1.58 -0.51
N HIS A 32 -2.01 0.76 -0.97
CA HIS A 32 -2.34 0.69 -2.39
C HIS A 32 -2.73 2.06 -2.97
N ALA A 33 -3.59 2.82 -2.28
CA ALA A 33 -4.05 4.13 -2.77
C ALA A 33 -2.92 5.16 -2.93
N ARG A 34 -1.84 5.06 -2.13
CA ARG A 34 -0.68 5.98 -2.20
C ARG A 34 0.42 5.50 -3.17
N ARG A 35 0.31 4.27 -3.66
CA ARG A 35 1.29 3.63 -4.54
C ARG A 35 1.08 4.09 -5.98
N GLY A 36 2.16 4.48 -6.66
CA GLY A 36 2.09 4.92 -8.05
C GLY A 36 1.79 3.79 -9.03
N SER A 37 2.45 2.64 -8.88
CA SER A 37 2.14 1.44 -9.65
C SER A 37 2.66 0.16 -8.96
N TRP A 38 2.15 -1.00 -9.37
CA TRP A 38 2.61 -2.31 -8.91
C TRP A 38 3.83 -2.85 -9.68
N ALA A 39 4.38 -2.07 -10.61
CA ALA A 39 5.56 -2.45 -11.37
C ALA A 39 6.77 -2.67 -10.42
N PRO A 40 7.64 -3.67 -10.69
CA PRO A 40 8.80 -3.95 -9.85
C PRO A 40 9.84 -2.83 -9.86
N GLN A 41 9.81 -1.93 -10.85
CA GLN A 41 10.68 -0.76 -10.93
C GLN A 41 10.24 0.37 -9.98
N THR A 42 8.98 0.37 -9.54
CA THR A 42 8.40 1.41 -8.68
C THR A 42 8.00 0.90 -7.29
N THR A 43 8.42 -0.33 -6.92
CA THR A 43 8.22 -0.90 -5.58
C THR A 43 9.11 -0.25 -4.52
N ALA A 44 10.25 0.30 -4.92
CA ALA A 44 11.19 0.96 -4.03
C ALA A 44 10.73 2.38 -3.65
N LYS A 45 11.32 2.92 -2.57
CA LYS A 45 11.02 4.25 -2.03
C LYS A 45 11.08 5.34 -3.10
N LYS A 46 10.07 6.22 -3.12
CA LYS A 46 9.98 7.37 -4.05
C LYS A 46 11.23 8.27 -3.98
N GLN A 47 11.75 8.49 -2.77
CA GLN A 47 12.97 9.28 -2.55
C GLN A 47 14.23 8.66 -3.17
N GLY A 48 14.24 7.35 -3.47
CA GLY A 48 15.39 6.64 -4.05
C GLY A 48 15.81 7.18 -5.41
N ALA A 49 14.86 7.72 -6.20
CA ALA A 49 15.18 8.40 -7.45
C ALA A 49 15.99 9.68 -7.22
N PHE A 50 15.62 10.48 -6.21
CA PHE A 50 16.31 11.71 -5.85
C PHE A 50 17.67 11.44 -5.21
N VAL A 51 17.76 10.45 -4.32
CA VAL A 51 19.01 9.95 -3.72
C VAL A 51 20.00 9.57 -4.81
N ARG A 52 19.56 8.79 -5.80
CA ARG A 52 20.39 8.36 -6.93
C ARG A 52 20.85 9.56 -7.79
N PHE A 53 20.00 10.54 -7.99
CA PHE A 53 20.34 11.76 -8.72
C PHE A 53 21.38 12.60 -7.96
N ALA A 54 21.20 12.78 -6.66
CA ALA A 54 22.08 13.55 -5.79
C ALA A 54 23.41 12.84 -5.47
N ARG A 55 23.50 11.51 -5.69
CA ARG A 55 24.66 10.67 -5.33
C ARG A 55 25.02 10.74 -3.84
N SER A 56 24.04 11.02 -2.99
CA SER A 56 24.18 11.13 -1.54
C SER A 56 23.11 10.29 -0.85
N ASN A 57 23.39 9.81 0.36
CA ASN A 57 22.42 9.07 1.16
C ASN A 57 21.66 10.02 2.10
N PHE A 58 20.34 9.90 2.14
CA PHE A 58 19.46 10.60 3.08
C PHE A 58 18.99 9.62 4.16
N TYR A 59 19.02 10.04 5.42
CA TYR A 59 18.69 9.20 6.59
C TYR A 59 17.57 9.81 7.44
N ASP A 60 16.69 10.60 6.83
CA ASP A 60 15.58 11.22 7.54
C ASP A 60 14.72 10.15 8.22
N LYS A 61 14.53 10.32 9.54
CA LYS A 61 13.95 9.31 10.42
C LYS A 61 12.43 9.42 10.59
N GLU A 62 11.81 10.41 9.96
CA GLU A 62 10.39 10.69 10.17
C GLU A 62 9.67 10.73 8.83
N ASP A 63 9.05 9.61 8.49
CA ASP A 63 7.84 9.67 7.67
C ASP A 63 6.77 10.32 8.55
N THR A 64 6.17 11.42 8.09
CA THR A 64 5.12 12.13 8.83
C THR A 64 4.03 11.13 9.24
N PRO A 65 3.77 10.96 10.55
CA PRO A 65 2.74 10.04 11.00
C PRO A 65 1.40 10.48 10.38
N ALA A 66 0.57 9.50 10.04
CA ALA A 66 -0.81 9.82 9.67
C ALA A 66 -1.44 10.61 10.82
N ASP A 67 -2.15 11.69 10.49
CA ASP A 67 -2.90 12.46 11.47
C ASP A 67 -3.82 11.54 12.28
N LEU A 68 -4.14 11.93 13.51
CA LEU A 68 -5.04 11.17 14.38
C LEU A 68 -6.41 10.91 13.73
N GLU A 69 -6.83 11.80 12.81
CA GLU A 69 -8.06 11.69 12.03
C GLU A 69 -7.80 11.98 10.54
N PRO A 70 -7.30 11.00 9.78
CA PRO A 70 -6.93 11.22 8.39
C PRO A 70 -8.15 11.03 7.48
N PHE A 71 -9.01 12.05 7.38
CA PHE A 71 -10.10 12.07 6.41
C PHE A 71 -9.60 12.62 5.06
N CYS A 72 -9.95 11.94 3.97
CA CYS A 72 -9.68 12.39 2.61
C CYS A 72 -10.99 12.42 1.82
N GLU A 73 -11.20 13.48 1.04
CA GLU A 73 -12.31 13.56 0.10
C GLU A 73 -12.07 12.62 -1.09
N GLU A 74 -13.17 12.15 -1.69
CA GLU A 74 -13.13 11.32 -2.88
C GLU A 74 -12.46 12.07 -4.04
N GLN A 75 -11.42 11.48 -4.62
CA GLN A 75 -10.71 12.05 -5.74
C GLN A 75 -11.31 11.54 -7.05
N VAL A 76 -11.60 12.46 -7.96
CA VAL A 76 -12.11 12.17 -9.30
C VAL A 76 -10.99 12.32 -10.33
N GLU A 77 -11.14 11.68 -11.50
CA GLU A 77 -10.22 11.84 -12.63
C GLU A 77 -9.90 13.31 -12.92
N ALA A 78 -8.61 13.59 -13.20
CA ALA A 78 -8.09 14.95 -13.35
C ALA A 78 -8.87 15.80 -14.37
N HIS A 79 -9.26 15.21 -15.50
CA HIS A 79 -10.04 15.91 -16.53
C HIS A 79 -11.45 16.26 -16.03
N ARG A 80 -12.11 15.33 -15.31
CA ARG A 80 -13.49 15.52 -14.86
C ARG A 80 -13.57 16.55 -13.74
N ASN A 81 -12.55 16.64 -12.88
CA ASN A 81 -12.56 17.59 -11.76
C ASN A 81 -12.71 19.06 -12.20
N GLY A 82 -12.20 19.44 -13.38
CA GLY A 82 -12.33 20.80 -13.92
C GLY A 82 -13.48 21.00 -14.92
N TYR A 83 -13.98 19.93 -15.52
CA TYR A 83 -14.94 19.97 -16.63
C TYR A 83 -16.16 19.07 -16.37
N THR A 84 -16.70 19.12 -15.15
CA THR A 84 -17.96 18.43 -14.84
C THR A 84 -19.12 19.14 -15.56
N PRO A 85 -19.88 18.43 -16.43
CA PRO A 85 -21.04 19.03 -17.06
C PRO A 85 -22.18 19.15 -16.04
N ASP A 86 -22.89 20.29 -16.08
CA ASP A 86 -24.04 20.52 -15.19
C ASP A 86 -25.31 19.83 -15.74
N VAL A 87 -25.33 18.50 -15.70
CA VAL A 87 -26.47 17.69 -16.09
C VAL A 87 -27.21 17.21 -14.85
N TYR A 88 -28.53 17.40 -14.81
CA TYR A 88 -29.35 16.97 -13.68
C TYR A 88 -30.62 16.24 -14.14
N ILE A 89 -31.05 15.29 -13.32
CA ILE A 89 -32.28 14.53 -13.50
C ILE A 89 -33.06 14.60 -12.19
N TYR A 90 -34.25 15.21 -12.24
CA TYR A 90 -35.10 15.45 -11.07
C TYR A 90 -34.33 16.19 -9.94
N LYS A 91 -33.88 15.46 -8.90
CA LYS A 91 -33.17 15.99 -7.72
C LYS A 91 -31.71 15.52 -7.63
N TYR A 92 -31.16 15.03 -8.73
CA TYR A 92 -29.79 14.49 -8.74
C TYR A 92 -28.98 15.14 -9.85
N THR A 93 -27.75 15.55 -9.53
CA THR A 93 -26.73 15.82 -10.53
C THR A 93 -26.18 14.49 -11.02
N VAL A 94 -26.16 14.33 -12.34
CA VAL A 94 -25.77 13.09 -13.01
C VAL A 94 -24.56 13.36 -13.88
N THR A 95 -23.44 12.74 -13.54
CA THR A 95 -22.26 12.70 -14.41
C THR A 95 -22.06 11.28 -14.92
N PRO A 96 -21.26 11.06 -15.98
CA PRO A 96 -21.01 9.71 -16.47
C PRO A 96 -20.30 8.77 -15.47
N THR A 97 -19.80 9.28 -14.33
CA THR A 97 -19.15 8.48 -13.28
C THR A 97 -19.74 8.62 -11.89
N HIS A 98 -20.43 9.72 -11.57
CA HIS A 98 -20.91 10.02 -10.22
C HIS A 98 -22.35 10.53 -10.23
N PHE A 99 -23.05 10.26 -9.13
CA PHE A 99 -24.35 10.83 -8.79
C PHE A 99 -24.20 11.64 -7.52
N SER A 100 -24.77 12.84 -7.48
CA SER A 100 -24.85 13.64 -6.26
C SER A 100 -26.25 14.23 -6.09
N LEU A 101 -26.66 14.41 -4.83
CA LEU A 101 -27.94 15.03 -4.50
C LEU A 101 -27.86 16.52 -4.83
N ARG A 102 -28.84 17.02 -5.59
CA ARG A 102 -29.01 18.45 -5.87
C ARG A 102 -30.33 18.90 -5.27
N PRO A 103 -30.36 20.00 -4.50
CA PRO A 103 -31.60 20.54 -3.95
C PRO A 103 -32.58 21.00 -5.03
#